data_AF-E5Q3B9-F1
#
_entry.id   AF-E5Q3B9-F1
#
_cell.length_a   1.000
_cell.length_b   1.000
_cell.length_c   1.000
_cell.angle_alpha   90.00
_cell.angle_beta   90.00
_cell.angle_gamma   90.00
#
_symmetry.space_group_name_H-M   'P 1'
#
loop_
_entity.id
_entity.type
_entity.pdbx_description
1 polymer ?
#
loop_
_entity_poly.entity_id
_entity_poly.type
_entity_poly.pdbx_seq_one_letter_code
_entity_poly.pdbx_strand_id
1 'polypeptide(L)' 'MKKEIYRTKSRRTKKREFYKQNINHIKVLSGKYSLFNFFVKKQNIRLNKKILSELFITEVGSTFSLMHWNFCYLVV' A
#
# COMPACT_ATOMS: atom_id res chain seq x y z
N MET A 1 34.80 0.09 5.31
CA MET A 1 34.38 -0.77 4.19
C MET A 1 33.48 -1.96 4.55
N LYS A 2 33.95 -3.10 5.11
CA LYS A 2 33.08 -4.28 5.32
C LYS A 2 31.80 -3.97 6.14
N LYS A 3 31.94 -3.28 7.28
CA LYS A 3 30.78 -2.86 8.12
C LYS A 3 29.76 -1.99 7.37
N GLU A 4 30.19 -1.09 6.48
CA GLU A 4 29.29 -0.21 5.71
C GLU A 4 28.52 -0.98 4.65
N ILE A 5 29.15 -1.96 4.00
CA ILE A 5 28.49 -2.85 3.03
C ILE A 5 27.40 -3.67 3.73
N TYR A 6 27.70 -4.24 4.91
CA TYR A 6 26.71 -4.96 5.72
C TYR A 6 25.56 -4.06 6.17
N ARG A 7 25.84 -2.84 6.64
CA ARG A 7 24.81 -1.86 7.01
C ARG A 7 23.90 -1.49 5.83
N THR A 8 24.49 -1.25 4.66
CA THR A 8 23.74 -0.92 3.45
C THR A 8 22.85 -2.08 3.00
N LYS A 9 23.39 -3.31 3.03
CA LYS A 9 22.63 -4.53 2.71
C LYS A 9 21.46 -4.72 3.68
N SER A 10 21.72 -4.60 4.99
CA SER A 10 20.69 -4.71 6.03
C SER A 10 19.58 -3.66 5.84
N ARG A 11 19.94 -2.39 5.59
CA ARG A 11 18.95 -1.33 5.31
C ARG A 11 18.09 -1.66 4.10
N ARG A 12 18.68 -2.17 3.01
CA ARG A 12 17.94 -2.56 1.79
C ARG A 12 16.97 -3.70 2.07
N THR A 13 17.38 -4.72 2.83
CA THR A 13 16.51 -5.85 3.19
C THR A 13 15.34 -5.38 4.06
N LYS A 14 15.62 -4.64 5.14
CA LYS A 14 14.57 -4.09 6.01
C LYS A 14 13.56 -3.23 5.25
N LYS A 15 14.04 -2.38 4.32
CA LYS A 15 13.18 -1.57 3.46
C LYS A 15 12.27 -2.42 2.57
N ARG A 16 12.76 -3.55 2.02
CA ARG A 16 11.97 -4.47 1.20
C ARG A 16 10.93 -5.23 2.02
N GLU A 17 11.29 -5.70 3.21
CA GLU A 17 10.37 -6.39 4.12
C GLU A 17 9.23 -5.48 4.56
N PHE A 18 9.56 -4.26 4.99
CA PHE A 18 8.56 -3.26 5.38
C PHE A 18 7.62 -2.91 4.22
N TYR A 19 8.16 -2.80 2.99
CA TYR A 19 7.33 -2.59 1.80
C TYR A 19 6.36 -3.75 1.54
N LYS A 20 6.82 -5.00 1.70
CA LYS A 20 5.96 -6.20 1.57
C LYS A 20 4.86 -6.22 2.63
N GLN A 21 5.19 -5.89 3.89
CA GLN A 21 4.21 -5.81 4.98
C GLN A 21 3.11 -4.79 4.68
N ASN A 22 3.49 -3.57 4.26
CA ASN A 22 2.52 -2.53 3.91
C ASN A 22 1.60 -2.97 2.75
N ILE A 23 2.14 -3.62 1.72
CA ILE A 23 1.32 -4.19 0.65
C ILE A 23 0.37 -5.26 1.18
N ASN A 24 0.82 -6.13 2.07
CA ASN A 24 -0.03 -7.16 2.67
C ASN A 24 -1.16 -6.56 3.50
N HIS A 25 -0.90 -5.50 4.28
CA HIS A 25 -1.96 -4.80 5.02
C HIS A 25 -3.02 -4.22 4.08
N ILE A 26 -2.58 -3.54 3.01
CA ILE A 26 -3.51 -3.01 2.01
C ILE A 26 -4.27 -4.15 1.30
N LYS A 27 -3.61 -5.29 1.01
CA LYS A 27 -4.27 -6.46 0.41
C LYS A 27 -5.40 -7.01 1.27
N VAL A 28 -5.14 -7.20 2.57
CA VAL A 28 -6.14 -7.72 3.51
C VAL A 28 -7.34 -6.80 3.56
N LEU A 29 -7.10 -5.49 3.65
CA LEU A 29 -8.18 -4.52 3.80
C LEU A 29 -8.93 -4.28 2.50
N SER A 30 -8.24 -4.13 1.36
CA SER A 30 -8.88 -3.84 0.06
C SER A 30 -9.65 -5.01 -0.56
N GLY A 31 -9.51 -6.25 -0.04
CA GLY A 31 -10.09 -7.47 -0.61
C GLY A 31 -9.45 -7.90 -1.94
N LYS A 32 -9.47 -7.03 -2.96
CA LYS A 32 -8.83 -7.23 -4.28
C LYS A 32 -7.83 -6.12 -4.61
N TYR A 33 -6.59 -6.30 -4.15
CA TYR A 33 -5.50 -5.32 -4.34
C TYR A 33 -5.18 -4.98 -5.80
N SER A 34 -5.35 -5.93 -6.73
CA SER A 34 -5.11 -5.70 -8.16
C SER A 34 -6.04 -4.64 -8.74
N LEU A 35 -7.34 -4.72 -8.41
CA LEU A 35 -8.38 -3.75 -8.78
C LEU A 35 -8.08 -2.39 -8.16
N PHE A 36 -7.83 -2.36 -6.85
CA PHE A 36 -7.44 -1.14 -6.16
C PHE A 36 -6.24 -0.46 -6.84
N ASN A 37 -5.19 -1.22 -7.15
CA ASN A 37 -3.99 -0.68 -7.79
C ASN A 37 -4.24 -0.23 -9.23
N PHE A 38 -5.16 -0.86 -9.95
CA PHE A 38 -5.61 -0.43 -11.29
C PHE A 38 -6.32 0.93 -11.21
N PHE A 39 -7.29 1.10 -10.30
CA PHE A 39 -8.05 2.35 -10.17
C PHE A 39 -7.19 3.52 -9.71
N VAL A 40 -6.32 3.29 -8.71
CA VAL A 40 -5.35 4.30 -8.27
C VAL A 40 -4.46 4.77 -9.43
N LYS A 41 -4.02 3.84 -10.30
CA LYS A 41 -3.26 4.18 -11.51
C LYS A 41 -4.12 4.92 -12.55
N LYS A 42 -5.34 4.43 -12.82
CA LYS A 42 -6.26 5.04 -13.79
C LYS A 42 -6.57 6.49 -13.43
N GLN A 43 -6.69 6.80 -12.15
CA GLN A 43 -6.96 8.14 -11.66
C GLN A 43 -5.69 8.98 -11.39
N ASN A 44 -4.51 8.48 -11.80
CA ASN A 44 -3.21 9.13 -11.61
C ASN A 44 -2.87 9.48 -10.15
N ILE A 45 -3.47 8.78 -9.20
CA ILE A 45 -3.24 8.99 -7.78
C ILE A 45 -1.90 8.33 -7.41
N ARG A 46 -0.91 9.14 -7.02
CA ARG A 46 0.39 8.66 -6.54
C ARG A 46 0.38 8.45 -5.03
N LEU A 47 -0.05 7.27 -4.59
CA LEU A 47 -0.06 6.93 -3.16
C LEU A 47 1.23 6.25 -2.72
N ASN A 48 1.88 6.83 -1.69
CA ASN A 48 2.93 6.14 -0.97
C ASN A 48 2.32 4.98 -0.17
N LYS A 49 2.72 3.75 -0.50
CA LYS A 49 2.16 2.54 0.11
C LYS A 49 2.34 2.49 1.64
N LYS A 50 3.36 3.15 2.20
CA LYS A 50 3.53 3.28 3.66
C LYS A 50 2.41 4.11 4.29
N ILE A 51 2.23 5.33 3.79
CA ILE A 51 1.19 6.26 4.29
C ILE A 51 -0.17 5.63 4.09
N LEU A 52 -0.38 5.00 2.93
CA LEU A 52 -1.63 4.33 2.62
C LEU A 52 -1.93 3.19 3.59
N SER A 53 -0.97 2.30 3.92
CA SER A 53 -1.22 1.23 4.90
C SER A 53 -1.52 1.78 6.29
N GLU A 54 -0.97 2.94 6.64
CA GLU A 54 -1.15 3.59 7.94
C GLU A 54 -2.53 4.24 8.02
N LEU A 55 -2.91 5.05 7.02
CA LEU A 55 -4.27 5.57 6.84
C LEU A 55 -5.30 4.44 6.87
N PHE A 56 -4.93 3.27 6.34
CA PHE A 56 -5.82 2.14 6.30
C PHE A 56 -6.18 1.57 7.67
N ILE A 57 -5.30 1.76 8.65
CA ILE A 57 -5.46 1.29 10.02
C ILE A 57 -6.04 2.40 10.90
N THR A 58 -5.61 3.65 10.69
CA THR A 58 -5.95 4.76 11.57
C THR A 58 -7.27 5.44 11.20
N GLU A 59 -7.64 5.46 9.92
CA GLU A 59 -8.80 6.20 9.42
C GLU A 59 -9.80 5.27 8.71
N VAL A 60 -10.59 4.58 9.52
CA VAL A 60 -11.58 3.61 9.03
C VAL A 60 -12.66 4.28 8.14
N GLY A 61 -13.06 5.52 8.40
CA GLY A 61 -14.02 6.24 7.54
C GLY A 61 -13.44 6.57 6.15
N SER A 62 -12.19 7.03 6.11
CA SER A 62 -11.46 7.33 4.89
C SER A 62 -11.27 6.07 4.05
N THR A 63 -10.91 4.94 4.67
CA THR A 63 -10.78 3.65 3.96
C THR A 63 -12.09 3.13 3.42
N PHE A 64 -13.16 3.19 4.21
CA PHE A 64 -14.46 2.72 3.77
C PHE A 64 -14.92 3.50 2.53
N SER A 65 -14.78 4.83 2.55
CA SER A 65 -15.09 5.68 1.39
C SER A 65 -14.24 5.33 0.17
N LEU A 66 -12.95 5.08 0.38
CA LEU A 66 -12.01 4.70 -0.69
C LEU A 66 -12.36 3.33 -1.28
N MET A 67 -12.76 2.35 -0.46
CA MET A 67 -13.22 1.04 -0.93
C MET A 67 -14.54 1.15 -1.66
N HIS A 68 -15.50 1.89 -1.12
CA HIS A 68 -16.80 2.13 -1.76
C HIS A 68 -16.62 2.75 -3.15
N TRP A 69 -15.72 3.75 -3.26
CA TRP A 69 -15.34 4.34 -4.53
C TRP A 69 -14.78 3.31 -5.53
N ASN A 70 -13.93 2.37 -5.07
CA ASN A 70 -13.44 1.28 -5.92
C ASN A 70 -14.54 0.29 -6.34
N PHE A 71 -15.54 0.04 -5.48
CA PHE A 71 -16.67 -0.85 -5.77
C PHE A 71 -17.70 -0.23 -6.72
N CYS A 72 -18.03 1.06 -6.57
CA CYS A 72 -18.93 1.76 -7.48
C CYS A 72 -18.42 1.75 -8.93
N TYR A 73 -17.10 1.74 -9.11
CA TYR A 73 -16.47 1.64 -10.42
C TYR A 73 -16.60 0.25 -11.07
N LEU A 74 -17.04 -0.79 -10.35
CA LEU A 74 -17.36 -2.11 -10.89
C LEU A 74 -18.83 -2.23 -11.34
N VAL A 75 -19.70 -1.33 -10.89
CA VAL A 75 -21.17 -1.38 -11.13
C VAL A 75 -21.59 -0.46 -12.28
N VAL A 76 -20.67 0.36 -12.80
CA VAL A 76 -20.82 1.19 -14.01
C VAL A 76 -19.97 0.62 -15.13
#